data_AF-W9R6W1-F1
#
_entry.id   AF-W9R6W1-F1
#
_cell.length_a   1.000
_cell.length_b   1.000
_cell.length_c   1.000
_cell.angle_alpha   90.00
_cell.angle_beta   90.00
_cell.angle_gamma   90.00
#
_symmetry.space_group_name_H-M   'P 1'
#
loop_
_entity.id
_entity.type
_entity.pdbx_description
1 polymer ?
#
loop_
_entity_poly.entity_id
_entity_poly.type
_entity_poly.pdbx_seq_one_letter_code
_entity_poly.pdbx_strand_id
1 'polypeptide(L)'
;MSSSDRIELLIDPGTWDPMDEDMVSLDPIEFNSEEEPYKDRIDSYQRKTRLTEAVQIGTGKLNGIPVAIGVMDFQFIGGCMGSVVGEKITRLIEYATNQSLPLILVCASGGARMQE
;
A
#
# COMPACT_ATOMS: atom_id res chain seq x y z
N MET A 1 -7.31 12.93 2.66
CA MET A 1 -7.66 12.11 1.51
C MET A 1 -7.01 10.76 1.70
N SER A 2 -7.81 9.71 1.81
CA SER A 2 -7.35 8.32 1.93
C SER A 2 -6.75 7.83 0.61
N SER A 3 -6.13 6.67 0.63
CA SER A 3 -5.69 5.97 -0.58
C SER A 3 -6.89 5.57 -1.46
N SER A 4 -8.00 5.13 -0.88
CA SER A 4 -9.23 4.81 -1.63
C SER A 4 -9.82 6.05 -2.33
N ASP A 5 -9.87 7.20 -1.65
CA ASP A 5 -10.35 8.45 -2.25
C ASP A 5 -9.51 8.84 -3.49
N ARG A 6 -8.19 8.60 -3.44
CA ARG A 6 -7.27 8.89 -4.56
C ARG A 6 -7.45 7.91 -5.71
N ILE A 7 -7.70 6.64 -5.43
CA ILE A 7 -7.98 5.63 -6.45
C ILE A 7 -9.29 6.01 -7.18
N GLU A 8 -10.36 6.31 -6.44
CA GLU A 8 -11.65 6.72 -7.01
C GLU A 8 -11.53 8.01 -7.83
N LEU A 9 -10.64 8.93 -7.44
CA LEU A 9 -10.39 10.17 -8.17
C LEU A 9 -9.58 9.98 -9.46
N LEU A 10 -8.61 9.05 -9.47
CA LEU A 10 -7.64 8.90 -10.57
C LEU A 10 -8.00 7.81 -11.57
N ILE A 11 -8.67 6.75 -11.11
CA ILE A 11 -8.95 5.56 -11.91
C ILE A 11 -10.40 5.59 -12.39
N ASP A 12 -10.58 5.31 -13.67
CA ASP A 12 -11.88 5.29 -14.33
C ASP A 12 -12.82 4.31 -13.61
N PRO A 13 -14.08 4.71 -13.33
CA PRO A 13 -15.03 3.89 -12.59
C PRO A 13 -15.20 2.47 -13.18
N GLY A 14 -15.15 1.46 -12.31
CA GLY A 14 -15.32 0.06 -12.69
C GLY A 14 -14.11 -0.59 -13.37
N THR A 15 -12.96 0.08 -13.41
CA THR A 15 -11.72 -0.47 -13.99
C THR A 15 -10.66 -0.85 -12.97
N TRP A 16 -10.86 -0.50 -11.69
CA TRP A 16 -9.94 -0.84 -10.62
C TRP A 16 -9.87 -2.35 -10.42
N ASP A 17 -8.66 -2.89 -10.53
CA ASP A 17 -8.34 -4.30 -10.31
C ASP A 17 -7.19 -4.37 -9.28
N PRO A 18 -7.50 -4.60 -8.00
CA PRO A 18 -6.50 -4.57 -6.92
C PRO A 18 -5.58 -5.80 -6.97
N MET A 19 -4.35 -5.62 -6.46
CA MET A 19 -3.33 -6.68 -6.39
C MET A 19 -2.85 -6.87 -4.96
N ASP A 20 -2.51 -8.12 -4.61
CA ASP A 20 -1.90 -8.50 -3.31
C ASP A 20 -2.66 -7.97 -2.07
N GLU A 21 -4.00 -7.93 -2.12
CA GLU A 21 -4.83 -7.36 -1.04
C GLU A 21 -4.66 -8.08 0.30
N ASP A 22 -4.37 -9.38 0.27
CA ASP A 22 -4.23 -10.27 1.43
C ASP A 22 -2.83 -10.26 2.07
N MET A 23 -1.86 -9.57 1.46
CA MET A 23 -0.50 -9.48 2.00
C MET A 23 -0.44 -8.53 3.21
N VAL A 24 0.02 -9.05 4.35
CA VAL A 24 0.07 -8.38 5.65
C VAL A 24 1.46 -8.45 6.29
N SER A 25 1.80 -7.42 7.08
CA SER A 25 3.09 -7.35 7.78
C SER A 25 3.15 -8.34 8.95
N LEU A 26 4.34 -8.88 9.20
CA LEU A 26 4.66 -9.73 10.35
C LEU A 26 5.62 -9.00 11.29
N ASP A 27 5.91 -9.58 12.45
CA ASP A 27 6.90 -9.08 13.41
C ASP A 27 8.14 -10.01 13.41
N PRO A 28 9.05 -9.89 12.42
CA PRO A 28 10.17 -10.82 12.26
C PRO A 28 11.26 -10.66 13.32
N ILE A 29 11.34 -9.48 13.95
CA ILE A 29 12.38 -9.15 14.95
C ILE A 29 11.86 -9.20 16.39
N GLU A 30 10.60 -9.61 16.59
CA GLU A 30 9.91 -9.61 17.88
C GLU A 30 10.07 -8.26 18.59
N PHE A 31 9.68 -7.18 17.90
CA PHE A 31 9.94 -5.82 18.35
C PHE A 31 9.22 -5.53 19.67
N ASN A 32 9.99 -5.51 20.76
CA ASN A 32 9.50 -5.21 22.09
C ASN A 32 9.41 -3.69 22.28
N SER A 33 8.19 -3.18 22.38
CA SER A 33 7.93 -1.82 22.85
C SER A 33 7.38 -1.84 24.27
N GLU A 34 7.71 -0.81 25.07
CA GLU A 34 7.19 -0.69 26.45
C GLU A 34 5.68 -0.37 26.49
N GLU A 35 5.10 0.09 25.38
CA GLU A 35 3.71 0.56 25.28
C GLU A 35 2.77 -0.53 24.74
N GLU A 36 3.05 -1.05 23.54
CA GLU A 36 2.17 -1.99 22.82
C GLU A 36 2.99 -2.90 21.88
N PRO A 37 2.70 -4.22 21.82
CA PRO A 37 3.33 -5.11 20.84
C PRO A 37 3.14 -4.62 19.40
N TYR A 38 4.17 -4.76 18.55
CA TYR A 38 4.11 -4.27 17.18
C TYR A 38 2.95 -4.88 16.38
N LYS A 39 2.65 -6.16 16.61
CA LYS A 39 1.52 -6.86 16.02
C LYS A 39 0.16 -6.23 16.37
N ASP A 40 -0.05 -5.91 17.65
CA ASP A 40 -1.31 -5.30 18.10
C ASP A 40 -1.51 -3.90 17.50
N ARG A 41 -0.39 -3.18 17.34
CA ARG A 41 -0.36 -1.90 16.65
C ARG A 41 -0.76 -2.06 15.17
N ILE A 42 -0.22 -3.03 14.44
CA ILE A 42 -0.63 -3.34 13.06
C ILE A 42 -2.14 -3.62 13.01
N ASP A 43 -2.64 -4.53 13.87
CA ASP A 43 -4.05 -4.93 13.91
C ASP A 43 -4.98 -3.74 14.21
N SER A 44 -4.54 -2.79 15.05
CA SER A 44 -5.25 -1.55 15.34
C SER A 44 -5.38 -0.65 14.09
N TYR A 45 -4.28 -0.45 13.35
CA TYR A 45 -4.30 0.34 12.12
C TYR A 45 -5.06 -0.34 10.98
N GLN A 46 -4.98 -1.66 10.86
CA GLN A 46 -5.78 -2.42 9.89
C GLN A 46 -7.27 -2.26 10.17
N ARG A 47 -7.72 -2.38 11.43
CA ARG A 47 -9.12 -2.13 11.80
C ARG A 47 -9.56 -0.69 11.53
N LYS A 48 -8.70 0.28 11.83
CA LYS A 48 -8.99 1.71 11.64
C LYS A 48 -9.13 2.11 10.17
N THR A 49 -8.22 1.63 9.33
CA THR A 49 -8.12 2.03 7.91
C THR A 49 -8.85 1.09 6.97
N ARG A 50 -9.13 -0.15 7.42
CA ARG A 50 -9.59 -1.28 6.59
C ARG A 50 -8.61 -1.69 5.49
N LEU A 51 -7.34 -1.29 5.62
CA LEU A 51 -6.27 -1.68 4.73
C LEU A 51 -5.43 -2.77 5.38
N THR A 52 -4.81 -3.63 4.57
CA THR A 52 -3.84 -4.62 5.05
C THR A 52 -2.46 -4.01 5.29
N GLU A 53 -2.14 -2.92 4.58
CA GLU A 53 -0.90 -2.16 4.75
C GLU A 53 -1.03 -0.70 4.29
N ALA A 54 0.05 0.06 4.47
CA ALA A 54 0.22 1.46 4.08
C ALA A 54 0.29 1.74 2.57
N VAL A 55 0.01 0.75 1.71
CA VAL A 55 -0.08 0.94 0.27
C VAL A 55 -1.15 0.02 -0.33
N GLN A 56 -2.00 0.60 -1.17
CA GLN A 56 -2.85 -0.14 -2.09
C GLN A 56 -2.19 -0.14 -3.47
N ILE A 57 -2.14 -1.31 -4.11
CA ILE A 57 -1.59 -1.47 -5.46
C ILE A 57 -2.61 -2.15 -6.36
N GLY A 58 -2.52 -1.91 -7.66
CA GLY A 58 -3.40 -2.54 -8.63
C GLY A 58 -3.24 -1.95 -10.01
N THR A 59 -4.17 -2.34 -10.89
CA THR A 59 -4.27 -1.80 -12.23
C THR A 59 -5.62 -1.11 -12.43
N GLY A 60 -5.69 -0.29 -13.47
CA GLY A 60 -6.93 0.33 -13.89
C GLY A 60 -6.74 1.12 -15.17
N LYS A 61 -7.71 1.95 -15.50
CA LYS A 61 -7.60 2.91 -16.60
C LYS A 61 -7.59 4.33 -16.07
N LEU A 62 -6.80 5.20 -16.67
CA LEU A 62 -6.83 6.63 -16.45
C LEU A 62 -7.12 7.30 -17.79
N ASN A 63 -8.30 7.89 -17.93
CA ASN A 63 -8.78 8.44 -19.22
C ASN A 63 -8.72 7.39 -20.35
N GLY A 64 -9.09 6.15 -20.06
CA GLY A 64 -9.06 5.01 -20.98
C GLY A 64 -7.69 4.36 -21.20
N ILE A 65 -6.61 4.94 -20.68
CA ILE A 65 -5.25 4.42 -20.82
C ILE A 65 -5.00 3.40 -19.69
N PRO A 66 -4.63 2.14 -19.99
CA PRO A 66 -4.31 1.17 -18.95
C PRO A 66 -3.04 1.59 -18.19
N VAL A 67 -3.10 1.56 -16.87
CA VAL A 67 -2.00 1.94 -15.98
C VAL A 67 -1.87 0.96 -14.82
N ALA A 68 -0.65 0.82 -14.31
CA ALA A 68 -0.38 0.25 -12.99
C ALA A 68 -0.25 1.41 -11.99
N ILE A 69 -0.88 1.30 -10.82
CA ILE A 69 -0.87 2.37 -9.82
C ILE A 69 -0.70 1.82 -8.41
N GLY A 70 0.13 2.49 -7.63
CA GLY A 70 0.28 2.27 -6.19
C GLY A 70 0.00 3.57 -5.44
N VAL A 71 -0.84 3.51 -4.41
CA VAL A 71 -1.26 4.66 -3.61
C VAL A 71 -0.97 4.40 -2.14
N MET A 72 -0.03 5.15 -1.58
CA MET A 72 0.32 5.04 -0.17
C MET A 72 -0.72 5.75 0.71
N ASP A 73 -0.96 5.20 1.91
CA ASP A 73 -1.88 5.77 2.89
C ASP A 73 -1.16 6.19 4.17
N PHE A 74 -1.10 7.51 4.40
CA PHE A 74 -0.47 8.08 5.59
C PHE A 74 -1.19 7.72 6.89
N GLN A 75 -2.48 7.35 6.83
CA GLN A 75 -3.23 6.97 8.03
C GLN A 75 -2.74 5.64 8.62
N PHE A 76 -2.09 4.80 7.81
CA PHE A 76 -1.53 3.52 8.23
C PHE A 76 -0.08 3.71 8.70
N ILE A 77 0.13 3.84 10.01
CA ILE A 77 1.46 4.02 10.64
C ILE A 77 2.27 5.16 9.97
N GLY A 78 1.62 6.25 9.58
CA GLY A 78 2.31 7.39 8.92
C GLY A 78 2.77 7.08 7.50
N GLY A 79 2.23 6.05 6.85
CA GLY A 79 2.65 5.64 5.52
C GLY A 79 4.09 5.11 5.48
N CYS A 80 4.63 4.67 6.61
CA CYS A 80 6.04 4.28 6.69
C CYS A 80 6.32 3.03 5.84
N MET A 81 7.50 2.95 5.25
CA MET A 81 7.85 1.82 4.38
C MET A 81 8.39 0.65 5.23
N GLY A 82 7.60 -0.42 5.32
CA GLY A 82 8.03 -1.73 5.82
C GLY A 82 8.20 -2.74 4.68
N SER A 83 8.47 -4.00 5.02
CA SER A 83 8.74 -5.10 4.11
C SER A 83 7.59 -5.32 3.13
N VAL A 84 6.34 -5.32 3.60
CA VAL A 84 5.16 -5.53 2.74
C VAL A 84 4.92 -4.36 1.80
N VAL A 85 5.14 -3.12 2.24
CA VAL A 85 5.04 -1.94 1.37
C VAL A 85 6.09 -2.05 0.25
N GLY A 86 7.31 -2.44 0.59
CA GLY A 86 8.39 -2.67 -0.38
C GLY A 86 8.05 -3.78 -1.37
N GLU A 87 7.63 -4.94 -0.88
CA GLU A 87 7.26 -6.10 -1.72
C GLU A 87 6.11 -5.76 -2.67
N LYS A 88 5.03 -5.11 -2.18
CA LYS A 88 3.91 -4.66 -3.01
C LYS A 88 4.37 -3.72 -4.12
N ILE A 89 5.17 -2.70 -3.79
CA ILE A 89 5.67 -1.75 -4.78
C ILE A 89 6.57 -2.45 -5.81
N THR A 90 7.45 -3.36 -5.38
CA THR A 90 8.30 -4.15 -6.28
C THR A 90 7.45 -4.98 -7.23
N ARG A 91 6.48 -5.75 -6.74
CA ARG A 91 5.58 -6.56 -7.58
C ARG A 91 4.82 -5.72 -8.59
N LEU A 92 4.33 -4.56 -8.18
CA LEU A 92 3.65 -3.63 -9.09
C LEU A 92 4.59 -3.12 -10.20
N ILE A 93 5.84 -2.77 -9.85
CA ILE A 93 6.87 -2.34 -10.82
C ILE A 93 7.19 -3.45 -11.81
N GLU A 94 7.42 -4.68 -11.32
CA GLU A 94 7.72 -5.84 -12.15
C GLU A 94 6.56 -6.17 -13.09
N TYR A 95 5.33 -6.14 -12.56
CA TYR A 95 4.12 -6.34 -13.36
C TYR A 95 3.98 -5.27 -14.44
N ALA A 96 4.11 -3.98 -14.09
CA ALA A 96 4.02 -2.87 -15.03
C ALA A 96 5.10 -2.97 -16.12
N THR A 97 6.31 -3.38 -15.74
CA THR A 97 7.42 -3.59 -16.68
C THR A 97 7.10 -4.72 -17.67
N ASN A 98 6.64 -5.87 -17.17
CA ASN A 98 6.29 -7.03 -18.01
C ASN A 98 5.12 -6.74 -18.96
N GLN A 99 4.14 -5.96 -18.51
CA GLN A 99 2.97 -5.59 -19.31
C GLN A 99 3.17 -4.31 -20.12
N SER A 100 4.35 -3.66 -20.04
CA SER A 100 4.64 -2.37 -20.66
C SER A 100 3.59 -1.28 -20.33
N LEU A 101 3.14 -1.26 -19.07
CA LEU A 101 2.18 -0.28 -18.57
C LEU A 101 2.90 0.95 -17.99
N PRO A 102 2.34 2.17 -18.17
CA PRO A 102 2.71 3.30 -17.36
C PRO A 102 2.50 2.99 -15.87
N LEU A 103 3.49 3.33 -15.05
CA LEU A 103 3.45 3.16 -13.60
C LEU A 103 3.27 4.51 -12.91
N ILE A 104 2.31 4.59 -11.99
CA ILE A 104 2.06 5.77 -11.15
C ILE A 104 2.22 5.36 -9.68
N LEU A 105 3.05 6.09 -8.93
CA LEU A 105 3.16 5.94 -7.49
C LEU A 105 2.78 7.25 -6.79
N VAL A 106 1.74 7.21 -5.96
CA VAL A 106 1.35 8.32 -5.11
C VAL A 106 1.96 8.12 -3.73
N CYS A 107 3.09 8.78 -3.51
CA CYS A 107 3.86 8.64 -2.29
C CYS A 107 3.30 9.51 -1.16
N ALA A 108 3.11 8.91 0.01
CA ALA A 108 2.74 9.58 1.25
C ALA A 108 3.36 8.80 2.41
N SER A 109 4.49 9.27 2.94
CA SER A 109 5.27 8.55 3.93
C SER A 109 5.97 9.47 4.91
N GLY A 110 6.03 9.06 6.18
CA GLY A 110 6.87 9.66 7.22
C GLY A 110 8.30 9.09 7.27
N GLY A 111 8.64 8.10 6.42
CA GLY A 111 9.97 7.49 6.35
C GLY A 111 9.95 5.96 6.45
N ALA A 112 11.05 5.39 6.95
CA ALA A 112 11.20 3.94 7.14
C ALA A 112 10.41 3.44 8.36
N ARG A 113 10.04 2.16 8.34
CA ARG A 113 9.41 1.48 9.47
C ARG A 113 10.47 0.86 10.38
N MET A 114 10.76 1.52 11.49
CA MET A 114 11.84 1.09 12.41
C MET A 114 11.58 -0.24 13.13
N GLN A 115 10.35 -0.75 13.05
CA GLN A 115 9.94 -2.03 13.62
C GLN A 115 10.30 -3.23 12.73
N GLU A 116 10.87 -2.98 11.55
CA GLU A 116 11.26 -4.00 10.56
C GLU A 116 12.68 -3.76 10.03
#